data_AF-Q4DV77-F1
#
_entry.id   AF-Q4DV77-F1
#
_cell.length_a   1.000
_cell.length_b   1.000
_cell.length_c   1.000
_cell.angle_alpha   90.00
_cell.angle_beta   90.00
_cell.angle_gamma   90.00
#
_symmetry.space_group_name_H-M   'P 1'
#
loop_
_entity.id
_entity.type
_entity.pdbx_description
1 polymer ?
#
loop_
_entity_poly.entity_id
_entity_poly.type
_entity_poly.pdbx_seq_one_letter_code
_entity_poly.pdbx_strand_id
1 'polypeptide(L)'
;MKHTECKVEEGPVSSGARIYEEMSNVQKHLLRDYLSCRLGTASNWRKAVSQRVEEVVHRRAQSGESLDAHDVVGEVLPFSRSIIPSEVREGLFRQISDALRLRDERD
;
A
#
# COMPACT_ATOMS: atom_id res chain seq x y z
N MET A 1 -37.01 -11.06 -12.98
CA MET A 1 -35.63 -11.55 -12.75
C MET A 1 -35.16 -10.98 -11.43
N LYS A 2 -34.81 -11.83 -10.46
CA LYS A 2 -34.34 -11.39 -9.13
C LYS A 2 -32.85 -11.11 -9.21
N HIS A 3 -32.43 -9.86 -8.98
CA HIS A 3 -31.03 -9.53 -8.77
C HIS A 3 -30.66 -9.92 -7.33
N THR A 4 -29.85 -10.96 -7.21
CA THR A 4 -29.16 -11.32 -5.97
C THR A 4 -28.05 -10.31 -5.69
N GLU A 5 -28.17 -9.63 -4.56
CA GLU A 5 -27.17 -8.78 -3.92
C GLU A 5 -25.86 -9.54 -3.72
N CYS A 6 -24.78 -9.08 -4.36
CA CYS A 6 -23.43 -9.53 -4.05
C CYS A 6 -22.99 -8.86 -2.74
N LYS A 7 -23.12 -9.60 -1.64
CA LYS A 7 -22.52 -9.27 -0.35
C LYS A 7 -21.00 -9.36 -0.52
N VAL A 8 -20.32 -8.22 -0.51
CA VAL A 8 -18.85 -8.16 -0.41
C VAL A 8 -18.49 -8.70 0.98
N GLU A 9 -18.08 -9.97 1.05
CA GLU A 9 -17.51 -10.50 2.28
C GLU A 9 -16.19 -9.80 2.55
N GLU A 10 -16.14 -9.03 3.63
CA GLU A 10 -14.92 -8.49 4.20
C GLU A 10 -14.01 -9.67 4.55
N GLY A 11 -13.03 -9.94 3.69
CA GLY A 11 -12.01 -10.95 3.95
C GLY A 11 -11.30 -10.66 5.27
N PRO A 12 -10.75 -11.68 5.95
CA PRO A 12 -10.10 -11.51 7.25
C PRO A 12 -9.02 -10.44 7.13
N VAL A 13 -9.12 -9.40 7.97
CA VAL A 13 -8.10 -8.36 8.09
C VAL A 13 -6.75 -9.06 8.26
N SER A 14 -5.83 -8.84 7.32
CA SER A 14 -4.52 -9.49 7.37
C SER A 14 -3.85 -9.22 8.72
N SER A 15 -3.10 -10.19 9.27
CA SER A 15 -2.42 -10.02 10.57
C SER A 15 -1.57 -8.75 10.64
N GLY A 16 -0.96 -8.34 9.52
CA GLY A 16 -0.21 -7.10 9.40
C GLY A 16 -1.08 -5.84 9.53
N ALA A 17 -2.30 -5.84 8.98
CA ALA A 17 -3.23 -4.72 9.13
C ALA A 17 -3.71 -4.58 10.59
N ARG A 18 -3.99 -5.71 11.27
CA ARG A 18 -4.32 -5.68 12.70
C ARG A 18 -3.16 -5.12 13.54
N ILE A 19 -1.93 -5.59 13.31
CA ILE A 19 -0.73 -5.08 13.98
C ILE A 19 -0.59 -3.58 13.76
N TYR A 20 -0.74 -3.12 12.51
CA TYR A 20 -0.66 -1.71 12.18
C TYR A 20 -1.72 -0.91 12.95
N GLU A 21 -2.96 -1.39 13.03
CA GLU A 21 -4.01 -0.67 13.74
C GLU A 21 -3.77 -0.54 15.25
N GLU A 22 -3.15 -1.55 15.87
CA GLU A 22 -2.78 -1.54 17.29
C GLU A 22 -1.58 -0.62 17.60
N MET A 23 -0.83 -0.15 16.60
CA MET A 23 0.29 0.77 16.80
C MET A 23 -0.17 2.18 17.20
N SER A 24 0.62 2.81 18.08
CA SER A 24 0.47 4.22 18.41
C SER A 24 0.68 5.12 17.18
N ASN A 25 0.13 6.33 17.22
CA ASN A 25 0.34 7.34 16.16
C ASN A 25 1.83 7.63 15.91
N VAL A 26 2.67 7.58 16.96
CA VAL A 26 4.12 7.79 16.84
C VAL A 26 4.77 6.65 16.03
N GLN A 27 4.43 5.39 16.32
CA GLN A 27 4.92 4.25 15.56
C GLN A 27 4.43 4.29 14.11
N LYS A 28 3.14 4.56 13.88
CA LYS A 28 2.57 4.73 12.53
C LYS A 28 3.30 5.84 11.74
N HIS A 29 3.64 6.95 12.40
CA HIS A 29 4.41 8.05 11.80
C HIS A 29 5.82 7.61 11.40
N LEU A 30 6.55 6.93 12.29
CA LEU A 30 7.89 6.41 12.00
C LEU A 30 7.89 5.46 10.80
N LEU A 31 6.90 4.57 10.69
CA LEU A 31 6.76 3.69 9.51
C LEU A 31 6.50 4.48 8.23
N ARG A 32 5.64 5.50 8.29
CA ARG A 32 5.36 6.38 7.15
C ARG A 32 6.59 7.16 6.72
N ASP A 33 7.37 7.66 7.67
CA ASP A 33 8.59 8.42 7.40
C ASP A 33 9.66 7.52 6.78
N TYR A 34 9.81 6.29 7.29
CA TYR A 34 10.68 5.28 6.69
C TYR A 34 10.32 5.03 5.22
N LEU A 35 9.05 4.78 4.93
CA LEU A 35 8.58 4.55 3.56
C LEU A 35 8.76 5.80 2.68
N SER A 36 8.49 6.99 3.21
CA SER A 36 8.63 8.25 2.47
C SER A 36 10.09 8.55 2.14
N CYS A 37 11.02 8.22 3.04
CA CYS A 37 12.45 8.34 2.80
C CYS A 37 12.94 7.37 1.70
N ARG A 38 12.47 6.12 1.71
CA ARG A 38 12.96 5.06 0.82
C ARG A 38 12.25 5.00 -0.54
N LEU A 39 10.96 5.36 -0.58
CA LEU A 39 10.08 5.30 -1.76
C LEU A 39 9.60 6.70 -2.19
N GLY A 40 10.23 7.76 -1.69
CA GLY A 40 9.88 9.15 -1.99
C GLY A 40 10.13 9.58 -3.43
N THR A 41 10.02 10.89 -3.66
CA THR A 41 10.05 11.53 -4.99
C THR A 41 11.28 11.20 -5.83
N ALA A 42 12.44 11.01 -5.19
CA ALA A 42 13.70 10.70 -5.88
C ALA A 42 13.89 9.19 -6.17
N SER A 43 13.04 8.32 -5.64
CA SER A 43 13.22 6.86 -5.75
C SER A 43 12.88 6.34 -7.14
N ASN A 44 13.58 5.29 -7.58
CA ASN A 44 13.24 4.58 -8.82
C ASN A 44 11.85 3.93 -8.75
N TRP A 45 11.42 3.52 -7.55
CA TRP A 45 10.06 3.04 -7.31
C TRP A 45 9.03 4.09 -7.70
N ARG A 46 9.18 5.33 -7.22
CA ARG A 46 8.25 6.42 -7.53
C ARG A 46 8.20 6.70 -9.03
N LYS A 47 9.34 6.73 -9.71
CA LYS A 47 9.42 6.92 -11.17
C LYS A 47 8.67 5.82 -11.92
N ALA A 48 8.91 4.55 -11.56
CA ALA A 48 8.25 3.41 -12.19
C ALA A 48 6.73 3.41 -11.96
N VAL A 49 6.27 3.73 -10.74
CA VAL A 49 4.84 3.87 -10.45
C VAL A 49 4.22 5.03 -11.23
N SER A 50 4.87 6.20 -11.29
CA SER A 50 4.37 7.34 -12.08
C SER A 50 4.22 7.00 -13.56
N GLN A 51 5.24 6.37 -14.16
CA GLN A 51 5.17 5.91 -15.54
C GLN A 51 4.00 4.93 -15.74
N ARG A 52 3.81 4.00 -14.80
CA ARG A 52 2.70 3.05 -14.87
C ARG A 52 1.34 3.74 -14.78
N VAL A 53 1.20 4.77 -13.95
CA VAL A 53 -0.03 5.59 -13.90
C VAL A 53 -0.28 6.27 -15.23
N GLU A 54 0.74 6.89 -15.84
CA GLU A 54 0.62 7.54 -17.15
C GLU A 54 0.19 6.55 -18.25
N GLU A 55 0.79 5.36 -18.30
CA GLU A 55 0.39 4.28 -19.23
C GLU A 55 -1.07 3.87 -19.06
N VAL A 56 -1.51 3.67 -17.80
CA VAL A 56 -2.89 3.27 -17.49
C VAL A 56 -3.88 4.36 -17.87
N VAL A 57 -3.59 5.62 -17.53
CA VAL A 57 -4.44 6.77 -17.88
C VAL A 57 -4.53 6.94 -19.40
N HIS A 58 -3.39 6.85 -20.11
CA HIS A 58 -3.36 6.98 -21.56
C HIS A 58 -4.19 5.88 -22.24
N ARG A 59 -4.01 4.62 -21.83
CA ARG A 59 -4.77 3.49 -22.37
C ARG A 59 -6.27 3.62 -22.08
N ARG A 60 -6.66 4.00 -20.86
CA ARG A 60 -8.07 4.18 -20.47
C ARG A 60 -8.73 5.30 -21.27
N ALA A 61 -8.02 6.41 -21.50
CA ALA A 61 -8.50 7.52 -22.34
C ALA A 61 -8.75 7.10 -23.80
N GLN A 62 -7.93 6.19 -24.35
CA GLN A 62 -8.10 5.68 -25.72
C GLN A 62 -9.25 4.66 -25.85
N SER A 63 -9.52 3.90 -24.79
CA SER A 63 -10.52 2.82 -24.79
C SER A 63 -11.89 3.26 -24.28
N GLY A 64 -12.00 4.45 -23.69
CA GLY A 64 -13.24 4.93 -23.07
C GLY A 64 -13.54 4.30 -21.71
N GLU A 65 -12.55 3.64 -21.10
CA GLU A 65 -12.64 3.17 -19.71
C GLU A 65 -12.68 4.37 -18.74
N SER A 66 -13.24 4.16 -17.54
CA SER A 66 -13.28 5.15 -16.48
C SER A 66 -11.88 5.66 -16.12
N LEU A 67 -11.74 6.99 -16.03
CA LEU A 67 -10.55 7.69 -15.53
C LEU A 67 -10.71 8.08 -14.04
N ASP A 68 -11.68 7.50 -13.34
CA ASP A 68 -11.81 7.68 -11.90
C ASP A 68 -10.52 7.24 -11.19
N ALA A 69 -10.09 8.04 -10.22
CA ALA A 69 -8.83 7.80 -9.51
C ALA A 69 -8.83 6.44 -8.80
N HIS A 70 -9.98 5.99 -8.29
CA HIS A 70 -10.11 4.67 -7.67
C HIS A 70 -9.82 3.55 -8.66
N ASP A 71 -10.32 3.64 -9.89
CA ASP A 71 -10.11 2.61 -10.91
C ASP A 71 -8.65 2.56 -11.38
N VAL A 72 -8.04 3.73 -11.58
CA VAL A 72 -6.60 3.84 -11.92
C VAL A 72 -5.74 3.29 -10.78
N VAL A 73 -6.03 3.66 -9.53
CA VAL A 73 -5.31 3.16 -8.36
C VAL A 73 -5.49 1.65 -8.21
N GLY A 74 -6.71 1.14 -8.36
CA GLY A 74 -7.01 -0.29 -8.27
C GLY A 74 -6.20 -1.13 -9.26
N GLU A 75 -5.92 -0.58 -10.44
CA GLU A 75 -5.10 -1.23 -11.46
C GLU A 75 -3.59 -1.11 -11.20
N VAL A 76 -3.14 0.06 -10.74
CA VAL A 76 -1.71 0.34 -10.54
C VAL A 76 -1.18 -0.28 -9.24
N LEU A 77 -2.01 -0.39 -8.21
CA LEU A 77 -1.59 -0.78 -6.85
C LEU A 77 -0.91 -2.17 -6.77
N PRO A 78 -1.38 -3.24 -7.44
CA PRO A 78 -0.69 -4.53 -7.44
C PRO A 78 0.74 -4.44 -7.99
N PHE A 79 0.94 -3.69 -9.09
CA PHE A 79 2.26 -3.43 -9.63
C PHE A 79 3.13 -2.64 -8.64
N SER A 80 2.60 -1.54 -8.10
CA SER A 80 3.30 -0.72 -7.12
C SER A 80 3.80 -1.54 -5.92
N ARG A 81 3.02 -2.50 -5.44
CA ARG A 81 3.41 -3.41 -4.34
C ARG A 81 4.49 -4.41 -4.75
N SER A 82 4.42 -4.95 -5.96
CA SER A 82 5.36 -6.00 -6.40
C SER A 82 6.78 -5.47 -6.61
N ILE A 83 6.92 -4.21 -7.06
CA ILE A 83 8.21 -3.57 -7.33
C ILE A 83 8.86 -2.88 -6.12
N ILE A 84 8.26 -2.97 -4.92
CA ILE A 84 8.91 -2.46 -3.71
C ILE A 84 10.24 -3.24 -3.52
N PRO A 85 11.39 -2.55 -3.42
CA PRO A 85 12.68 -3.23 -3.23
C PRO A 85 12.71 -4.09 -1.97
N SER A 86 13.37 -5.25 -2.00
CA SER A 86 13.43 -6.19 -0.88
C SER A 86 13.98 -5.54 0.39
N GLU A 87 15.02 -4.72 0.26
CA GLU A 87 15.66 -4.01 1.36
C GLU A 87 14.72 -3.00 2.05
N VAL A 88 13.73 -2.47 1.31
CA VAL A 88 12.70 -1.61 1.88
C VAL A 88 11.67 -2.44 2.64
N ARG A 89 11.27 -3.59 2.10
CA ARG A 89 10.36 -4.52 2.80
C ARG A 89 10.98 -5.05 4.08
N GLU A 90 12.24 -5.48 4.03
CA GLU A 90 12.99 -5.98 5.20
C GLU A 90 13.22 -4.89 6.25
N GLY A 91 13.55 -3.66 5.82
CA GLY A 91 13.68 -2.54 6.76
C GLY A 91 12.36 -2.16 7.40
N LEU A 92 11.24 -2.17 6.65
CA LEU A 92 9.92 -1.97 7.22
C LEU A 92 9.57 -3.06 8.24
N PHE A 93 9.87 -4.33 7.92
CA PHE A 93 9.64 -5.45 8.83
C PHE A 93 10.43 -5.31 10.14
N ARG A 94 11.70 -4.88 10.07
CA ARG A 94 12.51 -4.58 11.26
C ARG A 94 11.89 -3.48 12.11
N GLN A 95 11.49 -2.36 11.51
CA GLN A 95 10.83 -1.26 12.23
C GLN A 95 9.53 -1.72 12.93
N ILE A 96 8.73 -2.55 12.27
CA ILE A 96 7.52 -3.14 12.86
C ILE A 96 7.88 -4.08 14.03
N SER A 97 8.90 -4.93 13.86
CA SER A 97 9.34 -5.86 14.90
C SER A 97 9.86 -5.14 16.14
N ASP A 98 10.65 -4.07 15.95
CA ASP A 98 11.17 -3.25 17.03
C ASP A 98 10.02 -2.51 17.76
N ALA A 99 9.03 -2.00 17.00
CA ALA A 99 7.85 -1.38 17.57
C ALA A 99 6.99 -2.34 18.41
N LEU A 100 6.95 -3.63 18.03
CA LEU A 100 6.23 -4.66 18.78
C LEU A 100 6.99 -5.11 20.03
N ARG A 101 8.31 -5.25 19.98
CA ARG A 101 9.13 -5.58 21.16
C ARG A 101 9.00 -4.54 22.27
N LEU A 102 8.92 -3.26 21.91
CA LEU A 102 8.68 -2.17 22.87
C LEU A 102 7.30 -2.23 23.54
N ARG A 103 6.35 -2.99 23.00
CA ARG A 103 5.05 -3.24 23.63
C ARG A 103 5.16 -4.32 24.69
N ASP A 104 5.86 -5.42 24.40
CA ASP A 104 6.04 -6.54 25.34
C ASP A 104 6.85 -6.14 26.59
N GLU A 105 7.67 -5.09 26.51
CA GLU A 105 8.40 -4.55 27.67
C GLU A 105 7.58 -3.58 28.55
N ARG A 106 6.34 -3.26 28.17
CA ARG A 106 5.47 -2.29 28.87
C ARG A 106 4.21 -2.89 29.51
N ASP A 107 3.97 -4.19 29.33
CA ASP A 107 2.92 -4.97 30.00
C ASP A 107 3.51 -5.81 31.15
#